data_AF-A0A9E1WQ85-F1
#
_entry.id   AF-A0A9E1WQ85-F1
#
_cell.length_a   1.000
_cell.length_b   1.000
_cell.length_c   1.000
_cell.angle_alpha   90.00
_cell.angle_beta   90.00
_cell.angle_gamma   90.00
#
_symmetry.space_group_name_H-M   'P 1'
#
loop_
_entity.id
_entity.type
_entity.pdbx_description
1 polymer ?
#
loop_
_entity_poly.entity_id
_entity_poly.type
_entity_poly.pdbx_seq_one_letter_code
_entity_poly.pdbx_strand_id
1 'polypeptide(L)'
;GITESERTQRYVQMATQARVPHAIFIEGQLSPDGAVGEARAGLLSYVTEDFHPETSPDLVFIPIAINYDHIAEDVNMVRFTSAEFREKGRRYVALKGLQFGLRVAWEVLLRRRSYGYTCANFGLPISFSAWLRQRDVDWPAQTREQRFHWIQELGGQLIGDITALVPATPVPMLCRLWFDNPSQVIAESTLADRFSAMVACLRDAGCHPVLVGDAEQPTLEHALGMALKRGMIVRDGRGGLAVNPSATALVRYYGNSLSQYFE
;
A
#
# COMPACT_ATOMS: atom_id res chain seq x y z
N GLY A 1 -2.21 28.49 22.57
CA GLY A 1 -2.82 27.15 22.50
C GLY A 1 -1.80 26.24 21.86
N ILE A 2 -1.60 25.03 22.39
CA ILE A 2 -0.63 24.06 21.86
C ILE A 2 -1.06 23.69 20.43
N THR A 3 -0.15 23.83 19.47
CA THR A 3 -0.35 23.50 18.06
C THR A 3 -0.50 22.00 17.86
N GLU A 4 -1.08 21.58 16.74
CA GLU A 4 -1.29 20.16 16.43
C GLU A 4 0.04 19.38 16.32
N SER A 5 1.07 20.02 15.77
CA SER A 5 2.45 19.47 15.70
C SER A 5 3.03 19.18 17.09
N GLU A 6 2.89 20.12 18.03
CA GLU A 6 3.39 19.97 19.40
C GLU A 6 2.66 18.86 20.18
N ARG A 7 1.37 18.63 19.88
CA ARG A 7 0.61 17.51 20.48
C ARG A 7 1.10 16.17 19.98
N THR A 8 1.33 16.03 18.67
CA THR A 8 1.84 14.80 18.06
C THR A 8 3.25 14.48 18.55
N GLN A 9 4.14 15.48 18.60
CA GLN A 9 5.49 15.32 19.14
C GLN A 9 5.46 14.78 20.58
N ARG A 10 4.70 15.43 21.48
CA ARG A 10 4.59 14.99 22.87
C ARG A 10 4.00 13.59 23.00
N TYR A 11 3.01 13.25 22.17
CA TYR A 11 2.44 11.90 22.16
C TYR A 11 3.50 10.87 21.82
N VAL A 12 4.24 11.06 20.71
CA VAL A 12 5.28 10.12 20.25
C VAL A 12 6.40 9.97 21.28
N GLN A 13 6.84 11.07 21.90
CA GLN A 13 7.85 11.05 22.96
C GLN A 13 7.37 10.23 24.17
N MET A 14 6.17 10.50 24.69
CA MET A 14 5.61 9.75 25.82
C MET A 14 5.43 8.27 25.50
N ALA A 15 4.96 7.96 24.30
CA ALA A 15 4.80 6.60 23.80
C ALA A 15 6.12 5.82 23.77
N THR A 16 7.18 6.47 23.26
CA THR A 16 8.53 5.90 23.16
C THR A 16 9.14 5.70 24.55
N GLN A 17 9.03 6.70 25.42
CA GLN A 17 9.49 6.62 26.81
C GLN A 17 8.74 5.54 27.60
N ALA A 18 7.44 5.36 27.34
CA ALA A 18 6.62 4.31 27.93
C ALA A 18 6.91 2.90 27.35
N ARG A 19 7.81 2.80 26.36
CA ARG A 19 8.23 1.54 25.72
C ARG A 19 7.07 0.77 25.09
N VAL A 20 6.05 1.50 24.63
CA VAL A 20 4.94 0.90 23.90
C VAL A 20 5.39 0.79 22.43
N PRO A 21 5.22 -0.37 21.77
CA PRO A 21 5.46 -0.49 20.34
C PRO A 21 4.44 0.33 19.55
N HIS A 22 4.89 1.13 18.59
CA HIS A 22 3.99 1.88 17.70
C HIS A 22 4.43 1.74 16.26
N ALA A 23 3.44 1.60 15.38
CA ALA A 23 3.66 1.67 13.94
C ALA A 23 3.56 3.14 13.49
N ILE A 24 4.51 3.57 12.68
CA ILE A 24 4.56 4.92 12.12
C ILE A 24 4.75 4.84 10.61
N PHE A 25 3.99 5.64 9.87
CA PHE A 25 4.26 5.87 8.46
C PHE A 25 5.35 6.92 8.35
N ILE A 26 6.56 6.51 7.97
CA ILE A 26 7.70 7.43 7.87
C ILE A 26 7.52 8.46 6.74
N GLU A 27 6.68 8.16 5.75
CA GLU A 27 6.21 9.11 4.71
C GLU A 27 5.29 10.21 5.27
N GLY A 28 4.75 10.01 6.48
CA GLY A 28 3.82 10.90 7.16
C GLY A 28 2.38 10.88 6.62
N GLN A 29 2.11 10.16 5.52
CA GLN A 29 0.80 9.98 4.90
C GLN A 29 0.72 8.58 4.26
N LEU A 30 -0.49 8.17 3.85
CA LEU A 30 -0.65 7.03 2.96
C LEU A 30 -0.11 7.36 1.56
N SER A 31 0.44 6.37 0.87
CA SER A 31 0.94 6.48 -0.51
C SER A 31 -0.16 7.03 -1.43
N PRO A 32 -0.05 8.27 -1.96
CA PRO A 32 -1.15 8.91 -2.69
C PRO A 32 -1.42 8.30 -4.06
N ASP A 33 -0.37 7.80 -4.72
CA ASP A 33 -0.39 7.21 -6.06
C ASP A 33 -0.05 5.71 -6.05
N GLY A 34 0.08 5.12 -4.86
CA GLY A 34 0.37 3.71 -4.63
C GLY A 34 1.86 3.36 -4.54
N ALA A 35 2.78 4.26 -4.89
CA ALA A 35 4.22 4.03 -4.73
C ALA A 35 4.70 4.42 -3.33
N VAL A 36 5.81 3.82 -2.87
CA VAL A 36 6.47 4.21 -1.62
C VAL A 36 7.08 5.61 -1.81
N GLY A 37 6.66 6.56 -0.99
CA GLY A 37 7.13 7.94 -1.00
C GLY A 37 8.41 8.15 -0.20
N GLU A 38 8.87 9.40 -0.14
CA GLU A 38 10.07 9.77 0.59
C GLU A 38 9.84 9.86 2.12
N ALA A 39 10.90 9.59 2.89
CA ALA A 39 10.86 9.73 4.33
C ALA A 39 10.67 11.19 4.77
N ARG A 40 9.71 11.43 5.66
CA ARG A 40 9.59 12.67 6.41
C ARG A 40 10.35 12.56 7.73
N ALA A 41 11.59 13.05 7.71
CA ALA A 41 12.51 13.05 8.85
C ALA A 41 11.94 13.66 10.15
N GLY A 42 10.92 14.52 10.06
CA GLY A 42 10.29 15.15 11.23
C GLY A 42 9.79 14.16 12.29
N LEU A 43 9.12 13.07 11.89
CA LEU A 43 8.57 12.11 12.87
C LEU A 43 9.68 11.29 13.54
N LEU A 44 10.66 10.83 12.75
CA LEU A 44 11.82 10.11 13.27
C LEU A 44 12.61 10.98 14.24
N SER A 45 12.72 12.29 13.96
CA SER A 45 13.41 13.22 14.85
C SER A 45 12.79 13.25 16.25
N TYR A 46 11.45 13.19 16.36
CA TYR A 46 10.74 13.15 17.64
C TYR A 46 10.97 11.85 18.41
N VAL A 47 11.10 10.72 17.71
CA VAL A 47 11.38 9.42 18.34
C VAL A 47 12.79 9.41 18.95
N THR A 48 13.75 10.03 18.26
CA THR A 48 15.17 10.02 18.64
C THR A 48 15.62 11.20 19.51
N GLU A 49 14.74 12.17 19.76
CA GLU A 49 15.11 13.48 20.34
C GLU A 49 15.76 13.36 21.72
N ASP A 50 15.15 12.57 22.61
CA ASP A 50 15.59 12.36 24.00
C ASP A 50 16.46 11.11 24.16
N PHE A 51 16.84 10.46 23.06
CA PHE A 51 17.62 9.21 23.10
C PHE A 51 19.06 9.47 23.54
N HIS A 52 19.53 8.68 24.52
CA HIS A 52 20.91 8.70 25.00
C HIS A 52 21.51 7.29 24.93
N PRO A 53 22.51 7.02 24.06
CA PRO A 53 23.02 5.66 23.82
C PRO A 53 23.47 4.90 25.08
N GLU A 54 24.01 5.61 26.08
CA GLU A 54 24.57 5.01 27.30
C GLU A 54 23.54 4.77 28.41
N THR A 55 22.42 5.49 28.40
CA THR A 55 21.47 5.51 29.53
C THR A 55 20.04 5.15 29.14
N SER A 56 19.69 5.33 27.86
CA SER A 56 18.38 4.97 27.31
C SER A 56 18.39 3.52 26.85
N PRO A 57 17.28 2.77 27.01
CA PRO A 57 17.07 1.53 26.28
C PRO A 57 17.16 1.79 24.78
N ASP A 58 17.75 0.84 24.04
CA ASP A 58 17.96 0.99 22.60
C ASP A 58 16.65 1.16 21.83
N LEU A 59 16.71 1.99 20.78
CA LEU A 59 15.61 2.18 19.83
C LEU A 59 15.80 1.19 18.67
N VAL A 60 14.81 0.36 18.43
CA VAL A 60 14.85 -0.64 17.34
C VAL A 60 13.79 -0.28 16.32
N PHE A 61 14.23 0.05 15.10
CA PHE A 61 13.36 0.29 13.97
C PHE A 61 13.17 -1.00 13.19
N ILE A 62 11.93 -1.39 12.93
CA ILE A 62 11.62 -2.57 12.11
C ILE A 62 10.96 -2.05 10.82
N PRO A 63 11.62 -2.17 9.66
CA PRO A 63 11.02 -1.86 8.37
C PRO A 63 9.81 -2.78 8.13
N ILE A 64 8.65 -2.22 7.80
CA ILE A 64 7.44 -3.00 7.50
C ILE A 64 6.83 -2.45 6.22
N ALA A 65 6.66 -3.31 5.22
CA ALA A 65 5.96 -2.98 3.98
C ALA A 65 4.65 -3.75 3.92
N ILE A 66 3.54 -3.05 3.63
CA ILE A 66 2.20 -3.64 3.57
C ILE A 66 1.57 -3.32 2.22
N ASN A 67 1.01 -4.33 1.56
CA ASN A 67 0.26 -4.15 0.32
C ASN A 67 -1.10 -4.85 0.38
N TYR A 68 -2.09 -4.31 -0.35
CA TYR A 68 -3.49 -4.67 -0.26
C TYR A 68 -4.10 -4.87 -1.65
N ASP A 69 -4.93 -5.90 -1.80
CA ASP A 69 -5.78 -6.06 -2.98
C ASP A 69 -6.99 -5.12 -2.97
N HIS A 70 -7.37 -4.63 -1.80
CA HIS A 70 -8.54 -3.77 -1.62
C HIS A 70 -8.42 -2.93 -0.35
N ILE A 71 -8.54 -1.61 -0.50
CA ILE A 71 -8.68 -0.67 0.60
C ILE A 71 -10.16 -0.30 0.69
N ALA A 72 -10.76 -0.40 1.87
CA ALA A 72 -12.21 -0.17 2.04
C ALA A 72 -12.66 1.24 1.60
N GLU A 73 -11.74 2.20 1.54
CA GLU A 73 -11.96 3.59 1.12
C GLU A 73 -11.95 3.79 -0.41
N ASP A 74 -11.51 2.80 -1.21
CA ASP A 74 -11.41 2.89 -2.68
C ASP A 74 -12.75 3.19 -3.37
N VAL A 75 -13.85 2.89 -2.68
CA VAL A 75 -15.21 3.09 -3.19
C VAL A 75 -15.69 4.54 -3.02
N ASN A 76 -15.13 5.29 -2.07
CA ASN A 76 -15.58 6.64 -1.75
C ASN A 76 -14.95 7.72 -2.63
N MET A 77 -13.79 7.46 -3.24
CA MET A 77 -13.13 8.45 -4.11
C MET A 77 -13.79 8.59 -5.49
N VAL A 78 -14.55 7.58 -5.95
CA VAL A 78 -15.15 7.55 -7.31
C VAL A 78 -16.69 7.59 -7.30
N ARG A 79 -17.37 7.27 -6.19
CA ARG A 79 -18.85 7.13 -6.19
C ARG A 79 -19.66 8.37 -5.78
N PHE A 80 -19.03 9.45 -5.31
CA PHE A 80 -19.78 10.66 -4.97
C PHE A 80 -20.04 11.61 -6.15
N THR A 81 -19.60 11.26 -7.36
CA THR A 81 -19.81 12.08 -8.57
C THR A 81 -20.89 11.53 -9.50
N SER A 82 -21.78 10.64 -9.04
CA SER A 82 -22.98 10.32 -9.80
C SER A 82 -24.05 11.41 -9.60
N ALA A 83 -23.91 12.50 -10.35
CA ALA A 83 -25.00 13.45 -10.60
C ALA A 83 -26.29 12.75 -11.12
N GLU A 84 -26.17 11.51 -11.61
CA GLU A 84 -27.27 10.63 -12.05
C GLU A 84 -28.36 10.36 -11.00
N PHE A 85 -28.07 10.44 -9.69
CA PHE A 85 -29.09 10.19 -8.66
C PHE A 85 -29.95 11.42 -8.34
N ARG A 86 -29.55 12.62 -8.79
CA ARG A 86 -30.29 13.86 -8.52
C ARG A 86 -31.41 14.13 -9.53
N GLU A 87 -31.35 13.53 -10.71
CA GLU A 87 -32.35 13.75 -11.79
C GLU A 87 -33.37 12.61 -11.95
N LYS A 88 -33.16 11.44 -11.34
CA LYS A 88 -34.06 10.27 -11.48
C LYS A 88 -35.03 10.18 -10.30
N GLY A 89 -36.34 10.09 -10.61
CA GLY A 89 -37.41 10.16 -9.61
C GLY A 89 -37.34 9.10 -8.49
N ARG A 90 -37.95 9.40 -7.33
CA ARG A 90 -37.93 8.59 -6.07
C ARG A 90 -38.14 7.09 -6.27
N ARG A 91 -38.95 6.68 -7.25
CA ARG A 91 -39.23 5.27 -7.57
C ARG A 91 -38.03 4.52 -8.15
N TYR A 92 -37.24 5.17 -9.01
CA TYR A 92 -36.02 4.59 -9.59
C TYR A 92 -34.95 4.37 -8.51
N VAL A 93 -34.78 5.36 -7.64
CA VAL A 93 -33.86 5.29 -6.50
C VAL A 93 -34.26 4.16 -5.53
N ALA A 94 -35.56 4.05 -5.21
CA ALA A 94 -36.05 2.98 -4.34
C ALA A 94 -35.85 1.59 -4.95
N LEU A 95 -36.14 1.40 -6.25
CA LEU A 95 -35.97 0.12 -6.94
C LEU A 95 -34.50 -0.30 -6.99
N LYS A 96 -33.59 0.63 -7.32
CA LYS A 96 -32.14 0.38 -7.32
C LYS A 96 -31.60 0.13 -5.92
N GLY A 97 -32.11 0.85 -4.91
CA GLY A 97 -31.79 0.61 -3.50
C GLY A 97 -32.21 -0.79 -3.04
N LEU A 98 -33.40 -1.25 -3.43
CA LEU A 98 -33.88 -2.61 -3.11
C LEU A 98 -33.06 -3.69 -3.83
N GLN A 99 -32.77 -3.52 -5.13
CA GLN A 99 -31.89 -4.44 -5.86
C GLN A 99 -30.49 -4.51 -5.25
N PHE A 100 -29.94 -3.37 -4.82
CA PHE A 100 -28.67 -3.31 -4.13
C PHE A 100 -28.74 -4.03 -2.77
N GLY A 101 -29.78 -3.77 -1.97
CA GLY A 101 -30.00 -4.42 -0.68
C GLY A 101 -30.11 -5.94 -0.79
N LEU A 102 -30.87 -6.44 -1.76
CA LEU A 102 -30.99 -7.88 -2.05
C LEU A 102 -29.65 -8.48 -2.49
N ARG A 103 -28.90 -7.79 -3.36
CA ARG A 103 -27.56 -8.24 -3.79
C ARG A 103 -26.59 -8.30 -2.59
N VAL A 104 -26.60 -7.28 -1.73
CA VAL A 104 -25.77 -7.25 -0.52
C VAL A 104 -26.14 -8.38 0.44
N ALA A 105 -27.44 -8.58 0.70
CA ALA A 105 -27.92 -9.66 1.56
C ALA A 105 -27.54 -11.04 1.02
N TRP A 106 -27.64 -11.24 -0.31
CA TRP A 106 -27.24 -12.47 -0.99
C TRP A 106 -25.73 -12.73 -0.90
N GLU A 107 -24.89 -11.71 -1.10
CA GLU A 107 -23.44 -11.85 -0.98
C GLU A 107 -22.98 -12.13 0.46
N VAL A 108 -23.65 -11.54 1.45
CA VAL A 108 -23.41 -11.80 2.88
C VAL A 108 -23.83 -13.23 3.25
N LEU A 109 -25.01 -13.67 2.79
CA LEU A 109 -25.52 -15.02 3.04
C LEU A 109 -24.62 -16.10 2.45
N LEU A 110 -24.03 -15.84 1.27
CA LEU A 110 -23.12 -16.76 0.60
C LEU A 110 -21.67 -16.72 1.11
N ARG A 111 -21.34 -15.88 2.11
CA ARG A 111 -19.96 -15.61 2.56
C ARG A 111 -18.98 -15.29 1.41
N ARG A 112 -19.49 -14.75 0.29
CA ARG A 112 -18.71 -14.47 -0.93
C ARG A 112 -18.01 -13.10 -0.91
N ARG A 113 -17.78 -12.54 0.28
CA ARG A 113 -16.90 -11.39 0.44
C ARG A 113 -15.49 -11.89 0.69
N SER A 114 -14.76 -12.15 -0.39
CA SER A 114 -13.31 -12.08 -0.28
C SER A 114 -12.92 -10.60 -0.32
N TYR A 115 -12.27 -10.13 0.74
CA TYR A 115 -11.73 -8.78 0.84
C TYR A 115 -10.39 -8.65 0.11
N GLY A 116 -10.00 -9.68 -0.66
CA GLY A 116 -8.69 -9.81 -1.27
C GLY A 116 -7.62 -10.22 -0.27
N TYR A 117 -6.38 -10.16 -0.70
CA TYR A 117 -5.20 -10.41 0.12
C TYR A 117 -4.65 -9.12 0.71
N THR A 118 -4.09 -9.25 1.91
CA THR A 118 -3.24 -8.25 2.54
C THR A 118 -2.01 -8.97 3.03
N CYS A 119 -0.84 -8.45 2.67
CA CYS A 119 0.43 -9.04 3.06
C CYS A 119 1.29 -7.95 3.69
N ALA A 120 1.99 -8.32 4.76
CA ALA A 120 2.97 -7.49 5.42
C ALA A 120 4.30 -8.24 5.46
N ASN A 121 5.35 -7.64 4.90
CA ASN A 121 6.71 -8.14 4.97
C ASN A 121 7.49 -7.34 6.01
N PHE A 122 8.30 -8.05 6.80
CA PHE A 122 9.11 -7.48 7.87
C PHE A 122 10.58 -7.53 7.48
N GLY A 123 11.25 -6.39 7.62
CA GLY A 123 12.66 -6.24 7.36
C GLY A 123 13.54 -6.59 8.55
N LEU A 124 14.84 -6.46 8.33
CA LEU A 124 15.83 -6.62 9.39
C LEU A 124 15.70 -5.46 10.40
N PRO A 125 15.61 -5.75 11.71
CA PRO A 125 15.59 -4.69 12.71
C PRO A 125 16.88 -3.88 12.73
N ILE A 126 16.77 -2.57 12.79
CA ILE A 126 17.88 -1.63 12.92
C ILE A 126 17.95 -1.13 14.37
N SER A 127 18.99 -1.55 15.08
CA SER A 127 19.37 -0.96 16.38
C SER A 127 19.96 0.43 16.16
N PHE A 128 19.34 1.47 16.73
CA PHE A 128 19.80 2.83 16.58
C PHE A 128 21.18 3.04 17.22
N SER A 129 21.43 2.45 18.38
CA SER A 129 22.75 2.48 19.03
C SER A 129 23.84 1.83 18.17
N ALA A 130 23.55 0.69 17.56
CA ALA A 130 24.50 0.04 16.65
C ALA A 130 24.71 0.87 15.37
N TRP A 131 23.64 1.43 14.83
CA TRP A 131 23.65 2.27 13.63
C TRP A 131 24.51 3.53 13.81
N LEU A 132 24.39 4.19 14.97
CA LEU A 132 25.21 5.35 15.34
C LEU A 132 26.68 4.98 15.53
N ARG A 133 26.97 3.86 16.22
CA ARG A 133 28.35 3.38 16.44
C ARG A 133 29.06 3.03 15.14
N GLN A 134 28.36 2.42 14.19
CA GLN A 134 28.94 2.10 12.87
C GLN A 134 29.35 3.34 12.08
N ARG A 135 28.78 4.51 12.40
CA ARG A 135 29.05 5.80 11.76
C ARG A 135 29.90 6.74 12.62
N ASP A 136 30.39 6.26 13.76
CA ASP A 136 31.18 7.05 14.72
C ASP A 136 30.49 8.35 15.18
N VAL A 137 29.17 8.27 15.41
CA VAL A 137 28.35 9.43 15.80
C VAL A 137 28.17 9.48 17.31
N ASP A 138 28.78 10.50 17.95
CA ASP A 138 28.45 10.89 19.32
C ASP A 138 27.13 11.68 19.34
N TRP A 139 26.02 10.95 19.51
CA TRP A 139 24.65 11.49 19.40
C TRP A 139 24.33 12.62 20.39
N PRO A 140 24.63 12.51 21.70
CA PRO A 140 24.45 13.61 22.64
C PRO A 140 25.16 14.91 22.25
N ALA A 141 26.34 14.82 21.64
CA ALA A 141 27.14 15.99 21.25
C ALA A 141 26.66 16.67 19.95
N GLN A 142 25.77 16.05 19.16
CA GLN A 142 25.30 16.61 17.90
C GLN A 142 24.38 17.82 18.10
N THR A 143 24.55 18.85 17.26
CA THR A 143 23.57 19.95 17.15
C THR A 143 22.27 19.46 16.50
N ARG A 144 21.22 20.28 16.58
CA ARG A 144 19.91 19.95 15.98
C ARG A 144 20.01 19.71 14.47
N GLU A 145 20.81 20.51 13.78
CA GLU A 145 21.03 20.41 12.33
C GLU A 145 21.76 19.12 11.97
N GLN A 146 22.79 18.76 12.75
CA GLN A 146 23.53 17.51 12.56
C GLN A 146 22.66 16.28 12.83
N ARG A 147 21.86 16.31 13.90
CA ARG A 147 20.88 15.24 14.17
C ARG A 147 19.92 15.09 13.01
N PHE A 148 19.40 16.19 12.47
CA PHE A 148 18.47 16.14 11.35
C PHE A 148 19.09 15.46 10.11
N HIS A 149 20.34 15.75 9.79
CA HIS A 149 21.07 15.05 8.71
C HIS A 149 21.12 13.53 8.92
N TRP A 150 21.52 13.07 10.11
CA TRP A 150 21.56 11.63 10.42
C TRP A 150 20.18 10.98 10.39
N ILE A 151 19.14 11.70 10.81
CA ILE A 151 17.76 11.20 10.72
C ILE A 151 17.28 11.12 9.27
N GLN A 152 17.72 12.04 8.39
CA GLN A 152 17.45 11.91 6.95
C GLN A 152 18.14 10.68 6.37
N GLU A 153 19.39 10.40 6.74
CA GLU A 153 20.07 9.16 6.31
C GLU A 153 19.37 7.91 6.81
N LEU A 154 19.00 7.86 8.10
CA LEU A 154 18.24 6.75 8.66
C LEU A 154 16.89 6.58 7.95
N GLY A 155 16.19 7.68 7.70
CA GLY A 155 14.92 7.68 6.97
C GLY A 155 15.07 7.16 5.54
N GLY A 156 16.13 7.58 4.83
CA GLY A 156 16.45 7.08 3.50
C GLY A 156 16.76 5.59 3.48
N GLN A 157 17.53 5.10 4.45
CA GLN A 157 17.79 3.67 4.61
C GLN A 157 16.49 2.89 4.89
N LEU A 158 15.66 3.36 5.83
CA LEU A 158 14.39 2.72 6.15
C LEU A 158 13.45 2.68 4.94
N ILE A 159 13.37 3.75 4.15
CA ILE A 159 12.58 3.74 2.90
C ILE A 159 13.16 2.74 1.91
N GLY A 160 14.47 2.70 1.71
CA GLY A 160 15.11 1.70 0.84
C GLY A 160 14.76 0.27 1.26
N ASP A 161 14.86 -0.01 2.57
CA ASP A 161 14.52 -1.31 3.14
C ASP A 161 13.03 -1.64 2.96
N ILE A 162 12.12 -0.68 3.21
CA ILE A 162 10.67 -0.85 3.02
C ILE A 162 10.33 -1.09 1.55
N THR A 163 10.90 -0.30 0.63
CA THR A 163 10.66 -0.40 -0.81
C THR A 163 11.05 -1.78 -1.34
N ALA A 164 12.18 -2.33 -0.90
CA ALA A 164 12.61 -3.67 -1.28
C ALA A 164 11.67 -4.78 -0.78
N LEU A 165 10.92 -4.53 0.31
CA LEU A 165 10.05 -5.50 0.96
C LEU A 165 8.61 -5.50 0.46
N VAL A 166 8.19 -4.56 -0.39
CA VAL A 166 6.77 -4.43 -0.79
C VAL A 166 6.23 -5.73 -1.39
N PRO A 167 5.25 -6.39 -0.75
CA PRO A 167 4.73 -7.64 -1.28
C PRO A 167 3.91 -7.42 -2.55
N ALA A 168 4.09 -8.30 -3.54
CA ALA A 168 3.27 -8.31 -4.74
C ALA A 168 1.99 -9.13 -4.52
N THR A 169 0.88 -8.44 -4.22
CA THR A 169 -0.43 -9.11 -4.04
C THR A 169 -1.15 -9.31 -5.37
N PRO A 170 -2.14 -10.23 -5.42
CA PRO A 170 -2.80 -10.63 -6.68
C PRO A 170 -3.34 -9.49 -7.54
N VAL A 171 -4.05 -8.52 -6.95
CA VAL A 171 -4.67 -7.42 -7.69
C VAL A 171 -3.64 -6.41 -8.23
N PRO A 172 -2.66 -5.91 -7.44
CA PRO A 172 -1.52 -5.16 -7.94
C PRO A 172 -0.78 -5.83 -9.10
N MET A 173 -0.49 -7.14 -9.00
CA MET A 173 0.16 -7.89 -10.08
C MET A 173 -0.68 -7.88 -11.36
N LEU A 174 -1.99 -8.11 -11.25
CA LEU A 174 -2.91 -8.04 -12.39
C LEU A 174 -2.96 -6.61 -12.98
N CYS A 175 -3.07 -5.59 -12.13
CA CYS A 175 -3.13 -4.19 -12.55
C CYS A 175 -1.86 -3.75 -13.27
N ARG A 176 -0.70 -4.30 -12.89
CA ARG A 176 0.58 -4.03 -13.55
C ARG A 176 0.57 -4.35 -15.04
N LEU A 177 -0.20 -5.35 -15.48
CA LEU A 177 -0.33 -5.70 -16.90
C LEU A 177 -0.83 -4.53 -17.78
N TRP A 178 -1.59 -3.59 -17.21
CA TRP A 178 -2.11 -2.41 -17.89
C TRP A 178 -1.44 -1.10 -17.45
N PHE A 179 -0.41 -1.15 -16.61
CA PHE A 179 0.17 0.06 -16.01
C PHE A 179 0.80 1.00 -17.04
N ASP A 180 1.70 0.48 -17.90
CA ASP A 180 2.40 1.28 -18.90
C ASP A 180 1.52 1.65 -20.10
N ASN A 181 0.55 0.79 -20.43
CA ASN A 181 -0.39 1.02 -21.52
C ASN A 181 -1.83 0.71 -21.08
N PRO A 182 -2.51 1.68 -20.44
CA PRO A 182 -3.86 1.47 -19.91
C PRO A 182 -4.94 1.27 -20.98
N SER A 183 -4.71 1.73 -22.21
CA SER A 183 -5.67 1.58 -23.32
C SER A 183 -5.53 0.27 -24.07
N GLN A 184 -4.53 -0.56 -23.73
CA GLN A 184 -4.35 -1.86 -24.38
C GLN A 184 -5.50 -2.81 -24.07
N VAL A 185 -5.81 -3.67 -25.05
CA VAL A 185 -6.72 -4.80 -24.88
C VAL A 185 -5.88 -6.07 -24.84
N ILE A 186 -6.00 -6.83 -23.77
CA ILE A 186 -5.31 -8.12 -23.60
C ILE A 186 -6.31 -9.22 -23.93
N ALA A 187 -5.97 -10.12 -24.84
CA ALA A 187 -6.81 -11.28 -25.13
C ALA A 187 -6.92 -12.19 -23.88
N GLU A 188 -8.13 -12.63 -23.54
CA GLU A 188 -8.37 -13.49 -22.36
C GLU A 188 -7.56 -14.80 -22.46
N SER A 189 -7.29 -15.28 -23.68
CA SER A 189 -6.45 -16.46 -23.94
C SER A 189 -4.96 -16.28 -23.63
N THR A 190 -4.43 -15.06 -23.66
CA THR A 190 -3.00 -14.78 -23.39
C THR A 190 -2.75 -14.19 -22.01
N LEU A 191 -3.82 -13.97 -21.24
CA LEU A 191 -3.73 -13.36 -19.92
C LEU A 191 -2.92 -14.21 -18.95
N ALA A 192 -3.10 -15.54 -18.97
CA ALA A 192 -2.37 -16.46 -18.12
C ALA A 192 -0.86 -16.40 -18.37
N ASP A 193 -0.45 -16.41 -19.65
CA ASP A 193 0.97 -16.32 -20.03
C ASP A 193 1.59 -14.99 -19.60
N ARG A 194 0.87 -13.88 -19.81
CA ARG A 194 1.33 -12.54 -19.38
C ARG A 194 1.43 -12.43 -17.86
N PHE A 195 0.47 -13.00 -17.13
CA PHE A 195 0.50 -13.00 -15.68
C PHE A 195 1.65 -13.88 -15.15
N SER A 196 1.89 -15.05 -15.75
CA SER A 196 3.02 -15.91 -15.39
C SER A 196 4.36 -15.21 -15.65
N ALA A 197 4.51 -14.53 -16.79
CA ALA A 197 5.70 -13.72 -17.08
C ALA A 197 5.90 -12.57 -16.07
N MET A 198 4.81 -11.92 -15.64
CA MET A 198 4.84 -10.89 -14.59
C MET A 198 5.33 -11.46 -13.25
N VAL A 199 4.82 -12.63 -12.84
CA VAL A 199 5.23 -13.32 -11.61
C VAL A 199 6.71 -13.72 -11.68
N ALA A 200 7.17 -14.23 -12.83
CA ALA A 200 8.58 -14.58 -13.03
C ALA A 200 9.49 -13.34 -12.91
N CYS A 201 9.13 -12.23 -13.58
CA CYS A 201 9.88 -10.97 -13.49
C CYS A 201 10.00 -10.45 -12.05
N LEU A 202 8.91 -10.52 -11.27
CA LEU A 202 8.92 -10.14 -9.86
C LEU A 202 9.84 -11.03 -9.02
N ARG A 203 9.83 -12.35 -9.25
CA ARG A 203 10.73 -13.29 -8.56
C ARG A 203 12.20 -13.00 -8.87
N ASP A 204 12.51 -12.75 -10.14
CA ASP A 204 13.87 -12.42 -10.58
C ASP A 204 14.37 -11.10 -9.97
N ALA A 205 13.45 -10.15 -9.72
CA ALA A 205 13.73 -8.90 -9.00
C ALA A 205 13.82 -9.07 -7.47
N GLY A 206 13.74 -10.30 -6.94
CA GLY A 206 13.82 -10.59 -5.50
C GLY A 206 12.51 -10.35 -4.72
N CYS A 207 11.41 -9.99 -5.39
CA CYS A 207 10.10 -9.95 -4.78
C CYS A 207 9.59 -11.38 -4.54
N HIS A 208 8.78 -11.56 -3.49
CA HIS A 208 8.07 -12.81 -3.23
C HIS A 208 6.57 -12.60 -3.50
N PRO A 209 6.07 -12.98 -4.70
CA PRO A 209 4.66 -12.85 -5.04
C PRO A 209 3.75 -13.62 -4.10
N VAL A 210 2.65 -12.99 -3.69
CA VAL A 210 1.62 -13.62 -2.86
C VAL A 210 0.70 -14.42 -3.77
N LEU A 211 0.84 -15.75 -3.73
CA LEU A 211 0.06 -16.66 -4.56
C LEU A 211 -1.05 -17.34 -3.75
N VAL A 212 -2.24 -17.38 -4.34
CA VAL A 212 -3.42 -18.09 -3.82
C VAL A 212 -3.18 -19.59 -3.91
N GLY A 213 -3.02 -20.23 -2.75
CA GLY A 213 -2.74 -21.67 -2.67
C GLY A 213 -1.42 -22.06 -3.34
N ASP A 214 -0.42 -21.16 -3.29
CA ASP A 214 0.91 -21.33 -3.88
C ASP A 214 0.91 -21.61 -5.40
N ALA A 215 -0.14 -21.16 -6.11
CA ALA A 215 -0.30 -21.39 -7.54
C ALA A 215 -0.72 -20.14 -8.32
N GLU A 216 -0.19 -19.98 -9.53
CA GLU A 216 -0.43 -18.79 -10.38
C GLU A 216 -1.85 -18.73 -10.93
N GLN A 217 -2.40 -19.86 -11.38
CA GLN A 217 -3.73 -19.90 -11.99
C GLN A 217 -4.85 -19.50 -11.01
N PRO A 218 -4.94 -20.05 -9.78
CA PRO A 218 -5.92 -19.59 -8.79
C PRO A 218 -5.71 -18.12 -8.40
N THR A 219 -4.46 -17.63 -8.43
CA THR A 219 -4.13 -16.23 -8.16
C THR A 219 -4.70 -15.31 -9.23
N LEU A 220 -4.52 -15.66 -10.51
CA LEU A 220 -5.07 -14.92 -11.62
C LEU A 220 -6.60 -14.90 -11.58
N GLU A 221 -7.22 -16.07 -11.37
CA GLU A 221 -8.69 -16.18 -11.27
C GLU A 221 -9.25 -15.33 -10.13
N HIS A 222 -8.56 -15.33 -8.99
CA HIS A 222 -8.90 -14.50 -7.84
C HIS A 222 -8.82 -13.01 -8.18
N ALA A 223 -7.67 -12.55 -8.68
CA ALA A 223 -7.43 -11.15 -9.03
C ALA A 223 -8.41 -10.66 -10.12
N LEU A 224 -8.59 -11.44 -11.18
CA LEU A 224 -9.49 -11.11 -12.28
C LEU A 224 -10.95 -11.07 -11.81
N GLY A 225 -11.37 -12.04 -10.99
CA GLY A 225 -12.70 -12.06 -10.38
C GLY A 225 -12.97 -10.79 -9.56
N MET A 226 -11.99 -10.33 -8.78
CA MET A 226 -12.08 -9.08 -8.03
C MET A 226 -12.14 -7.86 -8.96
N ALA A 227 -11.24 -7.78 -9.94
CA ALA A 227 -11.14 -6.65 -10.86
C ALA A 227 -12.42 -6.49 -11.71
N LEU A 228 -13.00 -7.59 -12.18
CA LEU A 228 -14.28 -7.61 -12.90
C LEU A 228 -15.45 -7.20 -11.98
N LYS A 229 -15.52 -7.77 -10.77
CA LYS A 229 -16.60 -7.45 -9.80
C LYS A 229 -16.56 -5.97 -9.39
N ARG A 230 -15.37 -5.38 -9.31
CA ARG A 230 -15.14 -3.96 -8.98
C ARG A 230 -15.29 -3.03 -10.18
N GLY A 231 -15.42 -3.58 -11.40
CA GLY A 231 -15.49 -2.81 -12.63
C GLY A 231 -14.18 -2.09 -12.96
N MET A 232 -13.05 -2.60 -12.49
CA MET A 232 -11.71 -2.11 -12.85
C MET A 232 -11.32 -2.58 -14.26
N ILE A 233 -11.64 -3.83 -14.57
CA ILE A 233 -11.45 -4.46 -15.87
C ILE A 233 -12.82 -4.80 -16.44
N VAL A 234 -12.97 -4.68 -17.76
CA VAL A 234 -14.17 -5.03 -18.51
C VAL A 234 -13.82 -5.95 -19.67
N ARG A 235 -14.77 -6.83 -20.02
CA ARG A 235 -14.68 -7.62 -21.25
C ARG A 235 -15.18 -6.79 -22.42
N ASP A 236 -14.43 -6.76 -23.52
CA ASP A 236 -14.76 -5.99 -24.73
C ASP A 236 -15.83 -6.66 -25.63
N GLY A 237 -16.23 -7.89 -25.29
CA GLY A 237 -17.20 -8.70 -26.05
C GLY A 237 -16.60 -9.46 -27.24
N ARG A 238 -15.31 -9.29 -27.53
CA ARG A 238 -14.55 -9.98 -28.59
C ARG A 238 -13.50 -10.96 -28.02
N GLY A 239 -13.58 -11.26 -26.73
CA GLY A 239 -12.61 -12.11 -26.03
C GLY A 239 -11.38 -11.33 -25.50
N GLY A 240 -11.46 -10.00 -25.46
CA GLY A 240 -10.45 -9.13 -24.87
C GLY A 240 -10.87 -8.57 -23.51
N LEU A 241 -9.86 -8.21 -22.72
CA LEU A 241 -9.96 -7.56 -21.43
C LEU A 241 -9.31 -6.18 -21.52
N ALA A 242 -10.00 -5.15 -21.07
CA ALA A 242 -9.54 -3.77 -21.07
C ALA A 242 -9.80 -3.10 -19.73
N VAL A 243 -9.01 -2.08 -19.40
CA VAL A 243 -9.29 -1.23 -18.23
C VAL A 243 -10.57 -0.43 -18.48
N ASN A 244 -11.44 -0.37 -17.48
CA ASN A 244 -12.56 0.54 -17.50
C ASN A 244 -12.03 1.98 -17.44
N PRO A 245 -12.37 2.87 -18.38
CA PRO A 245 -11.88 4.25 -18.39
C PRO A 245 -12.14 5.01 -17.08
N SER A 246 -13.22 4.70 -16.35
CA SER A 246 -13.51 5.34 -15.06
C SER A 246 -12.68 4.81 -13.89
N ALA A 247 -12.00 3.67 -14.05
CA ALA A 247 -11.18 3.02 -13.05
C ALA A 247 -9.67 3.07 -13.35
N THR A 248 -9.27 3.76 -14.43
CA THR A 248 -7.85 3.88 -14.84
C THR A 248 -6.94 4.37 -13.72
N ALA A 249 -7.38 5.39 -12.97
CA ALA A 249 -6.60 5.91 -11.85
C ALA A 249 -6.38 4.86 -10.75
N LEU A 250 -7.39 4.03 -10.49
CA LEU A 250 -7.32 2.97 -9.48
C LEU A 250 -6.45 1.80 -9.95
N VAL A 251 -6.55 1.38 -11.21
CA VAL A 251 -5.65 0.36 -11.79
C VAL A 251 -4.20 0.84 -11.74
N ARG A 252 -3.97 2.11 -12.10
CA ARG A 252 -2.64 2.71 -12.01
C ARG A 252 -2.14 2.74 -10.56
N TYR A 253 -2.97 3.16 -9.61
CA TYR A 253 -2.63 3.16 -8.18
C TYR A 253 -2.11 1.80 -7.70
N TYR A 254 -2.85 0.72 -7.95
CA TYR A 254 -2.41 -0.62 -7.54
C TYR A 254 -1.16 -1.09 -8.29
N GLY A 255 -1.09 -0.85 -9.60
CA GLY A 255 0.08 -1.23 -10.40
C GLY A 255 1.35 -0.45 -10.03
N ASN A 256 1.20 0.76 -9.49
CA ASN A 256 2.33 1.61 -9.08
C ASN A 256 3.04 1.09 -7.83
N SER A 257 2.32 0.36 -6.96
CA SER A 257 2.89 -0.24 -5.75
C SER A 257 4.02 -1.24 -6.01
N LEU A 258 4.18 -1.68 -7.25
CA LEU A 258 5.21 -2.62 -7.66
C LEU A 258 6.27 -1.99 -8.56
N SER A 259 6.20 -0.68 -8.83
CA SER A 259 7.07 -0.01 -9.81
C SER A 259 8.56 -0.23 -9.54
N GLN A 260 8.97 -0.26 -8.28
CA GLN A 260 10.35 -0.50 -7.85
C GLN A 260 10.95 -1.83 -8.33
N TYR A 261 10.14 -2.81 -8.75
CA TYR A 261 10.60 -4.10 -9.27
C TYR A 261 10.79 -4.14 -10.79
N PHE A 262 10.48 -3.04 -11.49
CA PHE A 262 10.54 -2.94 -12.96
C PHE A 262 11.45 -1.80 -13.45
N GLU A 263 12.22 -1.19 -12.56
CA GLU A 263 13.20 -0.13 -12.85
C GLU A 263 14.58 -0.69 -13.22
#